data_AF-A0A014NG92-F1
#
_entry.id   AF-A0A014NG92-F1
#
_cell.length_a   1.000
_cell.length_b   1.000
_cell.length_c   1.000
_cell.angle_alpha   90.00
_cell.angle_beta   90.00
_cell.angle_gamma   90.00
#
_symmetry.space_group_name_H-M   'P 1'
#
loop_
_entity.id
_entity.type
_entity.pdbx_description
1 polymer ?
#
loop_
_entity_poly.entity_id
_entity_poly.type
_entity_poly.pdbx_seq_one_letter_code
_entity_poly.pdbx_strand_id
1 'polypeptide(L)' 'PKIGCSVSTLHGWVQRKEIDAGQRPGLTTDERERLKQLERENKELRRANDILKAASAFFAQAELDRRIKS' A
#
# COMPACT_ATOMS: atom_id res chain seq x y z
N PRO A 1 -14.29 38.19 3.44
CA PRO A 1 -14.00 37.10 4.43
C PRO A 1 -12.72 37.43 5.22
N LYS A 2 -12.72 37.30 6.56
CA LYS A 2 -11.55 37.64 7.41
C LYS A 2 -10.39 36.64 7.31
N ILE A 3 -10.66 35.44 6.80
CA ILE A 3 -9.67 34.42 6.46
C ILE A 3 -9.91 34.07 4.99
N GLY A 4 -8.88 34.09 4.16
CA GLY A 4 -8.95 33.90 2.70
C GLY A 4 -9.32 32.49 2.23
N CYS A 5 -10.13 31.75 2.99
CA CYS A 5 -10.62 30.42 2.66
C CYS A 5 -12.14 30.33 2.80
N SER A 6 -12.76 29.37 2.13
CA SER A 6 -14.17 29.05 2.36
C SER A 6 -14.37 28.44 3.76
N VAL A 7 -15.57 28.61 4.31
CA VAL A 7 -15.98 28.00 5.59
C VAL A 7 -15.87 26.47 5.54
N SER A 8 -16.17 25.87 4.38
CA SER A 8 -16.08 24.41 4.18
C SER A 8 -14.65 23.89 4.33
N THR A 9 -13.65 24.60 3.78
CA THR A 9 -12.24 24.23 3.91
C THR A 9 -11.78 24.31 5.36
N LEU A 10 -12.15 25.40 6.05
CA LEU A 10 -11.80 25.56 7.47
C LEU A 10 -12.40 24.44 8.32
N HIS A 11 -13.68 24.10 8.09
CA HIS A 11 -14.34 23.00 8.77
C HIS A 11 -13.61 21.66 8.52
N GLY A 12 -13.21 21.39 7.28
CA GLY A 12 -12.44 20.20 6.93
C GLY A 12 -11.12 20.09 7.70
N TRP A 13 -10.40 21.21 7.89
CA TRP A 13 -9.16 21.22 8.67
C TRP A 13 -9.40 20.97 10.15
N VAL A 14 -10.46 21.55 10.73
CA VAL A 14 -10.84 21.28 12.12
C VAL A 14 -11.17 19.81 12.31
N GLN A 15 -12.01 19.23 11.45
CA GLN A 15 -12.34 17.80 11.53
C GLN A 15 -11.10 16.91 11.42
N ARG A 16 -10.17 17.24 10.50
CA ARG A 16 -8.92 16.50 10.35
C ARG A 16 -8.08 16.57 11.63
N LYS A 17 -7.98 17.75 12.24
CA LYS A 17 -7.27 17.96 13.51
C LYS A 17 -7.91 17.20 14.67
N GLU A 18 -9.25 17.19 14.77
CA GLU A 18 -9.97 16.41 15.78
C GLU A 18 -9.70 14.90 15.64
N ILE A 19 -9.68 14.39 14.41
CA ILE A 19 -9.35 12.99 14.11
C ILE A 19 -7.90 12.69 14.49
N ASP A 20 -6.96 13.52 14.05
CA ASP A 20 -5.53 13.36 14.36
C ASP A 20 -5.26 13.46 15.88
N ALA A 21 -6.08 14.20 16.63
CA ALA A 21 -6.01 14.30 18.09
C ALA A 21 -6.79 13.19 18.83
N GLY A 22 -7.45 12.27 18.12
CA GLY A 22 -8.26 11.21 18.71
C GLY A 22 -9.57 11.68 19.36
N GLN A 23 -9.95 12.94 19.15
CA GLN A 23 -11.20 13.53 19.67
C GLN A 23 -12.42 13.15 18.83
N ARG A 24 -12.18 12.70 17.60
CA ARG A 24 -13.21 12.25 16.67
C ARG A 24 -12.79 10.91 16.05
N PRO A 25 -13.73 9.96 15.87
CA PRO A 25 -13.42 8.71 15.17
C PRO A 25 -13.02 8.97 13.73
N GLY A 26 -11.98 8.28 13.28
CA GLY A 26 -11.46 8.34 11.92
C GLY A 26 -10.03 7.83 11.85
N LEU A 27 -9.56 7.58 10.63
CA LEU A 27 -8.15 7.32 10.35
C LEU A 27 -7.38 8.64 10.41
N THR A 28 -6.41 8.69 11.30
CA THR A 28 -5.45 9.78 11.37
C THR A 28 -4.67 9.91 10.07
N THR A 29 -4.07 11.07 9.86
CA THR A 29 -3.19 11.34 8.72
C THR A 29 -2.05 10.32 8.64
N ASP A 30 -1.44 10.00 9.78
CA ASP A 30 -0.28 9.10 9.86
C ASP A 30 -0.68 7.64 9.56
N GLU A 31 -1.81 7.18 10.11
CA GLU A 31 -2.32 5.84 9.80
C GLU A 31 -2.66 5.70 8.31
N ARG A 32 -3.24 6.75 7.71
CA ARG A 32 -3.55 6.75 6.27
C ARG A 32 -2.29 6.68 5.42
N GLU A 33 -1.24 7.39 5.81
CA GLU A 33 0.03 7.36 5.09
C GLU A 33 0.71 6.00 5.22
N ARG A 34 0.71 5.43 6.43
CA ARG A 34 1.23 4.08 6.68
C ARG A 34 0.48 3.03 5.87
N LEU A 35 -0.85 3.10 5.79
CA LEU A 35 -1.66 2.19 4.97
C LEU A 35 -1.26 2.25 3.50
N LYS A 36 -1.11 3.46 2.92
CA LYS A 36 -0.67 3.62 1.53
C LYS A 36 0.72 3.01 1.29
N GLN A 37 1.64 3.23 2.22
CA GLN A 37 2.99 2.68 2.12
C GLN A 37 2.95 1.14 2.16
N LEU A 38 2.16 0.55 3.06
CA LEU A 38 1.99 -0.89 3.15
C LEU A 38 1.32 -1.47 1.91
N GLU A 39 0.29 -0.82 1.36
CA GLU A 39 -0.36 -1.24 0.12
C GLU A 39 0.61 -1.26 -1.06
N ARG A 40 1.48 -0.24 -1.16
CA ARG A 40 2.53 -0.18 -2.18
C ARG A 40 3.53 -1.31 -2.01
N GLU A 41 4.05 -1.51 -0.81
CA GLU A 41 5.02 -2.56 -0.51
C GLU A 41 4.43 -3.94 -0.80
N ASN A 42 3.18 -4.19 -0.39
CA ASN A 42 2.51 -5.46 -0.64
C ASN A 42 2.36 -5.75 -2.14
N LYS A 43 2.05 -4.71 -2.93
CA LYS A 43 1.97 -4.83 -4.40
C LYS A 43 3.33 -5.19 -5.01
N GLU A 44 4.40 -4.54 -4.57
CA GLU A 44 5.77 -4.81 -5.04
C GLU A 44 6.21 -6.23 -4.64
N LEU A 45 5.96 -6.65 -3.40
CA LEU A 45 6.25 -8.00 -2.91
C LEU A 45 5.48 -9.08 -3.68
N ARG A 46 4.20 -8.86 -3.96
CA ARG A 46 3.40 -9.80 -4.77
C ARG A 46 3.99 -9.96 -6.17
N ARG A 47 4.34 -8.86 -6.82
CA ARG A 47 4.98 -8.88 -8.15
C ARG A 47 6.31 -9.65 -8.12
N ALA A 48 7.15 -9.41 -7.12
CA ALA A 48 8.41 -10.13 -6.96
C ALA A 48 8.17 -11.63 -6.74
N ASN A 49 7.19 -11.98 -5.91
CA ASN A 49 6.84 -13.37 -5.64
C ASN A 49 6.35 -14.11 -6.90
N ASP A 50 5.57 -13.44 -7.75
CA ASP A 50 5.08 -14.01 -9.02
C ASP A 50 6.24 -14.30 -9.98
N ILE A 51 7.21 -13.39 -10.08
CA ILE A 51 8.43 -13.60 -10.89
C ILE A 51 9.21 -14.80 -10.38
N LEU A 52 9.41 -14.89 -9.06
CA LEU A 52 10.14 -16.00 -8.44
C LEU A 52 9.44 -17.33 -8.68
N LYS A 53 8.12 -17.39 -8.52
CA LYS A 53 7.32 -18.60 -8.82
C LYS A 53 7.45 -19.03 -10.28
N ALA A 54 7.36 -18.08 -11.21
CA ALA A 54 7.52 -18.36 -12.64
C ALA A 54 8.93 -18.90 -12.94
N ALA A 55 9.96 -18.28 -12.37
CA ALA A 55 11.34 -18.75 -12.52
C ALA A 55 11.52 -20.15 -11.93
N SER A 56 11.02 -20.41 -10.72
CA SER A 56 11.08 -21.74 -10.09
C SER A 56 10.40 -22.81 -10.93
N ALA A 57 9.23 -22.52 -11.51
CA ALA A 57 8.54 -23.45 -12.39
C ALA A 57 9.35 -23.75 -13.67
N PHE A 58 9.93 -22.71 -14.28
CA PHE A 58 10.79 -22.86 -15.46
C PHE A 58 12.01 -23.74 -15.18
N PHE A 59 12.72 -23.49 -14.08
CA PHE A 59 13.89 -24.28 -13.71
C PHE A 59 13.55 -25.71 -13.32
N ALA A 60 12.42 -25.93 -12.63
CA ALA A 60 11.94 -27.27 -12.31
C ALA A 60 11.68 -28.10 -13.58
N GLN A 61 11.04 -27.51 -14.60
CA GLN A 61 10.81 -28.18 -15.87
C GLN A 61 12.12 -28.52 -16.58
N ALA A 62 13.05 -27.56 -16.66
CA ALA A 62 14.35 -27.79 -17.29
C ALA A 62 15.16 -28.90 -16.61
N GLU A 63 15.07 -29.01 -15.28
CA GLU A 63 15.71 -30.09 -14.53
C GLU A 63 15.09 -31.46 -14.82
N LEU A 64 13.75 -31.55 -14.91
CA LEU A 64 13.06 -32.78 -15.29
C LEU A 64 13.45 -33.23 -16.71
N ASP A 65 13.51 -32.29 -17.65
CA ASP A 65 13.88 -32.57 -19.04
C ASP A 65 15.31 -33.10 -19.15
N ARG A 66 16.25 -32.61 -18.33
CA ARG A 66 17.63 -33.13 -18.27
C ARG A 66 17.66 -34.57 -17.78
N ARG A 67 16.92 -34.88 -16.71
CA ARG A 67 16.87 -36.23 -16.12
C ARG A 67 16.26 -37.26 -17.06
N ILE A 68 15.26 -36.89 -17.86
CA ILE A 68 14.63 -37.80 -18.82
C ILE A 68 15.55 -38.12 -20.01
N LYS A 69 16.43 -37.18 -20.40
CA LYS A 69 17.36 -37.35 -21.54
C LYS A 69 18.68 -38.03 -21.15
N SER A 70 18.94 -38.22 -19.87
CA SER A 70 20.12 -38.89 -19.32
C SER A 70 19.85 -40.38 -19.14
#